data_AF-S7Q9M5-F1
#
_entry.id   AF-S7Q9M5-F1
#
_cell.length_a   1.000
_cell.length_b   1.000
_cell.length_c   1.000
_cell.angle_alpha   90.00
_cell.angle_beta   90.00
_cell.angle_gamma   90.00
#
_symmetry.space_group_name_H-M   'P 1'
#
loop_
_entity.id
_entity.type
_entity.pdbx_description
1 polymer ?
#
loop_
_entity_poly.entity_id
_entity_poly.type
_entity_poly.pdbx_seq_one_letter_code
_entity_poly.pdbx_strand_id
1 'polypeptide(L)'
;MSHIGSVFLGDVQRQRVLSSSTPPTSPLPSQSPPPRGFPTFPEHPSETEEEPPARPVTIEPAQSLELRIRWLEALLYGVRQDALNRKGKEKGIDLKKGETLARRAEEAQAKLDAVVEGNDGLKRFMEHYDQYAQFLSPSFALSGTIPINPPSYENMSPSELEAFLSEMEPEIRSADRDMREIEILEKKGVTGAGKLAGYQALQPRLDALIKAHEEDVKMAHDLERRVAKLMERYASHVDALSELFVDWNDTITEAEIRVTKLEREREEKRRLGFE
;
A
#
# COMPACT_ATOMS: atom_id res chain seq x y z
N MET A 1 34.06 -1.04 -26.23
CA MET A 1 34.03 -0.83 -24.77
C MET A 1 32.58 -0.59 -24.38
N SER A 2 31.91 -1.64 -23.96
CA SER A 2 30.46 -1.66 -23.72
C SER A 2 30.20 -1.55 -22.23
N HIS A 3 29.52 -0.47 -21.81
CA HIS A 3 29.03 -0.29 -20.45
C HIS A 3 27.73 -1.09 -20.27
N ILE A 4 27.81 -2.16 -19.48
CA ILE A 4 26.65 -2.93 -19.00
C ILE A 4 26.28 -2.34 -17.64
N GLY A 5 25.17 -1.60 -17.61
CA GLY A 5 24.54 -1.09 -16.39
C GLY A 5 23.51 -2.08 -15.88
N SER A 6 23.81 -2.71 -14.74
CA SER A 6 22.93 -3.56 -13.94
C SER A 6 22.03 -2.69 -13.05
N VAL A 7 20.71 -2.84 -13.16
CA VAL A 7 19.74 -2.26 -12.21
C VAL A 7 18.63 -3.28 -11.91
N PHE A 8 18.92 -4.16 -10.95
CA PHE A 8 17.96 -4.76 -10.02
C PHE A 8 18.28 -4.11 -8.65
N LEU A 9 17.42 -3.87 -7.68
CA LEU A 9 16.17 -4.50 -7.26
C LEU A 9 15.54 -3.49 -6.26
N GLY A 10 14.34 -3.00 -6.53
CA GLY A 10 13.62 -2.07 -5.65
C GLY A 10 12.23 -2.62 -5.36
N ASP A 11 12.15 -3.46 -4.35
CA ASP A 11 10.93 -4.12 -3.88
C ASP A 11 10.15 -3.16 -2.97
N VAL A 12 8.96 -2.70 -3.42
CA VAL A 12 7.98 -2.01 -2.57
C VAL A 12 6.59 -2.50 -2.91
N GLN A 13 6.15 -3.55 -2.22
CA GLN A 13 4.74 -3.90 -2.10
C GLN A 13 3.99 -2.81 -1.34
N ARG A 14 3.11 -2.08 -2.03
CA ARG A 14 1.94 -1.46 -1.42
C ARG A 14 0.71 -1.76 -2.26
N GLN A 15 -0.02 -2.79 -1.83
CA GLN A 15 -1.40 -3.00 -2.25
C GLN A 15 -2.26 -1.84 -1.73
N ARG A 16 -2.88 -1.08 -2.63
CA ARG A 16 -4.05 -0.25 -2.33
C ARG A 16 -5.20 -0.74 -3.19
N VAL A 17 -6.09 -1.49 -2.56
CA VAL A 17 -7.37 -1.91 -3.13
C VAL A 17 -8.28 -0.68 -3.15
N LEU A 18 -8.60 -0.17 -4.35
CA LEU A 18 -9.68 0.80 -4.55
C LEU A 18 -10.90 0.03 -5.03
N SER A 19 -11.80 -0.28 -4.10
CA SER A 19 -13.13 -0.79 -4.43
C SER A 19 -14.01 0.38 -4.86
N SER A 20 -14.45 0.30 -6.11
CA SER A 20 -15.59 1.00 -6.68
C SER A 20 -16.87 0.55 -5.97
N SER A 21 -17.62 1.49 -5.38
CA SER A 21 -19.04 1.30 -5.12
C SER A 21 -19.77 2.65 -5.12
N THR A 22 -20.65 2.80 -6.09
CA THR A 22 -21.67 3.85 -6.24
C THR A 22 -22.61 3.92 -5.03
N PRO A 23 -23.05 5.11 -4.58
CA PRO A 23 -24.02 5.24 -3.49
C PRO A 23 -25.47 5.00 -3.96
N PRO A 24 -26.34 4.43 -3.11
CA PRO A 24 -27.76 4.29 -3.41
C PRO A 24 -28.56 5.56 -3.13
N THR A 25 -29.60 5.74 -3.94
CA THR A 25 -30.59 6.81 -4.02
C THR A 25 -31.44 6.97 -2.75
N SER A 26 -31.59 8.20 -2.28
CA SER A 26 -32.50 8.60 -1.19
C SER A 26 -33.96 8.81 -1.70
N PRO A 27 -35.01 8.46 -0.94
CA PRO A 27 -36.39 8.78 -1.28
C PRO A 27 -36.84 10.16 -0.78
N LEU A 28 -37.73 10.81 -1.57
CA LEU A 28 -38.34 12.13 -1.33
C LEU A 28 -39.40 12.11 -0.20
N PRO A 29 -39.57 13.20 0.57
CA PRO A 29 -40.78 13.45 1.35
C PRO A 29 -41.85 14.21 0.55
N SER A 30 -43.07 13.68 0.66
CA SER A 30 -44.34 14.17 0.09
C SER A 30 -44.73 15.58 0.57
N GLN A 31 -45.33 16.32 -0.35
CA GLN A 31 -45.92 17.65 -0.20
C GLN A 31 -47.12 17.67 0.77
N SER A 32 -47.26 18.75 1.53
CA SER A 32 -48.49 19.14 2.22
C SER A 32 -48.83 20.62 1.91
N PRO A 33 -50.11 20.98 1.71
CA PRO A 33 -50.53 22.27 1.13
C PRO A 33 -50.67 23.42 2.16
N PRO A 34 -50.81 24.70 1.72
CA PRO A 34 -50.75 25.88 2.59
C PRO A 34 -52.11 26.27 3.21
N PRO A 35 -52.14 27.02 4.32
CA PRO A 35 -53.38 27.63 4.80
C PRO A 35 -53.55 29.06 4.24
N ARG A 36 -54.75 29.35 3.72
CA ARG A 36 -55.24 30.70 3.37
C ARG A 36 -56.36 31.10 4.34
N GLY A 37 -56.27 32.34 4.85
CA GLY A 37 -57.35 33.33 4.81
C GLY A 37 -58.52 33.23 5.82
N PHE A 38 -58.67 34.30 6.61
CA PHE A 38 -59.78 34.70 7.48
C PHE A 38 -61.20 34.59 6.86
N PRO A 39 -62.25 34.55 7.70
CA PRO A 39 -63.01 35.79 7.95
C PRO A 39 -63.48 36.01 9.40
N THR A 40 -63.43 37.30 9.79
CA THR A 40 -64.44 38.16 10.46
C THR A 40 -65.47 37.57 11.47
N PHE A 41 -65.39 38.09 12.72
CA PHE A 41 -66.42 38.43 13.75
C PHE A 41 -67.89 37.95 13.60
N PRO A 42 -68.63 37.64 14.70
CA PRO A 42 -68.88 38.61 15.80
C PRO A 42 -69.08 38.09 17.26
N GLU A 43 -69.03 39.07 18.16
CA GLU A 43 -69.76 39.24 19.45
C GLU A 43 -69.36 38.49 20.75
N HIS A 44 -69.01 39.31 21.76
CA HIS A 44 -68.98 39.10 23.23
C HIS A 44 -70.39 38.78 23.81
N PRO A 45 -70.59 38.52 25.14
CA PRO A 45 -69.70 38.61 26.32
C PRO A 45 -69.68 37.28 27.13
N SER A 46 -68.90 37.03 28.19
CA SER A 46 -68.84 37.67 29.52
C SER A 46 -67.85 36.89 30.42
N GLU A 47 -67.13 37.59 31.32
CA GLU A 47 -66.78 37.23 32.73
C GLU A 47 -66.05 35.86 32.97
N THR A 48 -64.97 35.69 33.75
CA THR A 48 -64.35 36.41 34.87
C THR A 48 -62.99 35.72 35.17
N GLU A 49 -62.15 36.42 35.94
CA GLU A 49 -61.14 35.90 36.89
C GLU A 49 -59.69 35.60 36.43
N GLU A 50 -58.80 36.19 37.23
CA GLU A 50 -57.35 36.31 37.15
C GLU A 50 -56.64 35.09 37.77
N GLU A 51 -55.58 34.58 37.12
CA GLU A 51 -54.48 33.88 37.81
C GLU A 51 -53.15 34.09 37.04
N PRO A 52 -52.02 34.38 37.72
CA PRO A 52 -50.78 34.81 37.06
C PRO A 52 -49.95 33.64 36.49
N PRO A 53 -49.12 33.86 35.45
CA PRO A 53 -48.27 32.83 34.87
C PRO A 53 -47.15 32.42 35.84
N ALA A 54 -47.01 31.11 36.06
CA ALA A 54 -45.96 30.52 36.87
C ALA A 54 -44.56 30.98 36.44
N ARG A 55 -43.77 31.47 37.40
CA ARG A 55 -42.38 31.88 37.19
C ARG A 55 -41.56 30.68 36.67
N PRO A 56 -40.65 30.86 35.70
CA PRO A 56 -39.78 29.78 35.27
C PRO A 56 -38.93 29.29 36.44
N VAL A 57 -38.92 27.98 36.66
CA VAL A 57 -38.10 27.32 37.68
C VAL A 57 -36.65 27.70 37.42
N THR A 58 -36.07 28.53 38.28
CA THR A 58 -34.64 28.86 38.25
C THR A 58 -33.88 27.64 38.72
N ILE A 59 -33.52 26.77 37.78
CA ILE A 59 -32.65 25.64 38.04
C ILE A 59 -31.29 26.21 38.44
N GLU A 60 -30.80 25.83 39.61
CA GLU A 60 -29.47 26.19 40.07
C GLU A 60 -28.44 25.72 39.02
N PRO A 61 -27.48 26.56 38.61
CA PRO A 61 -26.60 26.25 37.48
C PRO A 61 -25.84 24.92 37.66
N ALA A 62 -25.49 24.57 38.90
CA ALA A 62 -24.88 23.27 39.24
C ALA A 62 -25.80 22.08 38.88
N GLN A 63 -27.08 22.15 39.24
CA GLN A 63 -28.07 21.11 38.92
C GLN A 63 -28.31 21.01 37.40
N SER A 64 -28.27 22.14 36.68
CA SER A 64 -28.40 22.14 35.22
C SER A 64 -27.25 21.42 34.52
N LEU A 65 -26.03 21.53 35.07
CA LEU A 65 -24.85 20.85 34.55
C LEU A 65 -24.89 19.35 34.86
N GLU A 66 -25.28 18.97 36.07
CA GLU A 66 -25.46 17.55 36.42
C GLU A 66 -26.52 16.88 35.54
N LEU A 67 -27.65 17.55 35.29
CA LEU A 67 -28.69 17.05 34.38
C LEU A 67 -28.19 16.91 32.94
N ARG A 68 -27.39 17.86 32.45
CA ARG A 68 -26.77 17.78 31.11
C ARG A 68 -25.73 16.67 31.02
N ILE A 69 -24.89 16.49 32.04
CA ILE A 69 -23.91 15.39 32.10
C ILE A 69 -24.65 14.05 32.11
N ARG A 70 -25.70 13.91 32.91
CA ARG A 70 -26.54 12.71 32.95
C ARG A 70 -27.29 12.46 31.65
N TRP A 71 -27.69 13.52 30.95
CA TRP A 71 -28.29 13.43 29.62
C TRP A 71 -27.28 13.00 28.55
N LEU A 72 -26.05 13.52 28.61
CA LEU A 72 -24.95 13.06 27.74
C LEU A 72 -24.59 11.59 28.02
N GLU A 73 -24.57 11.18 29.29
CA GLU A 73 -24.42 9.77 29.67
C GLU A 73 -25.54 8.90 29.07
N ALA A 74 -26.79 9.36 29.12
CA ALA A 74 -27.93 8.67 28.54
C ALA A 74 -27.87 8.60 27.00
N LEU A 75 -27.35 9.62 26.32
CA LEU A 75 -27.17 9.62 24.86
C LEU A 75 -26.03 8.70 24.41
N LEU A 76 -24.91 8.69 25.14
CA LEU A 76 -23.73 7.90 24.78
C LEU A 76 -23.85 6.42 25.17
N TYR A 77 -24.42 6.13 26.35
CA TYR A 77 -24.47 4.76 26.89
C TYR A 77 -25.88 4.16 26.92
N GLY A 78 -26.91 4.94 26.57
CA GLY A 78 -28.31 4.53 26.69
C GLY A 78 -28.84 4.67 28.12
N VAL A 79 -30.13 4.94 28.26
CA VAL A 79 -30.82 4.88 29.55
C VAL A 79 -30.87 3.40 29.99
N ARG A 80 -30.41 3.11 31.21
CA ARG A 80 -30.24 1.76 31.79
C ARG A 80 -31.44 0.79 31.67
N GLN A 81 -32.62 1.22 31.25
CA GLN A 81 -33.74 0.32 30.96
C GLN A 81 -33.52 -0.56 29.72
N ASP A 82 -32.71 -0.15 28.75
CA ASP A 82 -32.50 -0.91 27.50
C ASP A 82 -31.35 -1.94 27.56
N ALA A 83 -30.58 -1.97 28.64
CA ALA A 83 -29.44 -2.87 28.80
C ALA A 83 -29.83 -4.37 28.97
N LEU A 84 -31.09 -4.68 29.24
CA LEU A 84 -31.57 -6.06 29.36
C LEU A 84 -31.84 -6.76 28.01
N ASN A 85 -31.91 -6.01 26.89
CA ASN A 85 -32.34 -6.56 25.60
C ASN A 85 -31.27 -6.62 24.50
N ARG A 86 -30.02 -6.18 24.75
CA ARG A 86 -28.95 -6.25 23.72
C ARG A 86 -28.04 -7.46 23.93
N LYS A 87 -28.46 -8.63 23.44
CA LYS A 87 -27.56 -9.75 23.08
C LYS A 87 -26.97 -9.47 21.70
N GLY A 88 -25.84 -8.77 21.62
CA GLY A 88 -25.16 -8.51 20.35
C GLY A 88 -23.71 -8.09 20.59
N LYS A 89 -22.77 -8.84 20.02
CA LYS A 89 -21.33 -8.59 20.02
C LYS A 89 -21.02 -7.24 19.37
N GLU A 90 -20.93 -6.18 20.15
CA GLU A 90 -20.10 -5.03 19.81
C GLU A 90 -19.24 -4.75 21.04
N LYS A 91 -17.92 -4.74 20.85
CA LYS A 91 -16.96 -4.25 21.85
C LYS A 91 -17.11 -2.72 21.94
N GLY A 92 -18.28 -2.27 22.38
CA GLY A 92 -18.48 -0.93 22.91
C GLY A 92 -17.73 -0.84 24.23
N ILE A 93 -17.17 0.32 24.50
CA ILE A 93 -16.39 0.60 25.69
C ILE A 93 -17.38 0.64 26.88
N ASP A 94 -17.73 -0.53 27.41
CA ASP A 94 -18.61 -0.64 28.57
C ASP A 94 -17.94 0.00 29.79
N LEU A 95 -18.56 1.06 30.32
CA LEU A 95 -18.21 1.60 31.64
C LEU A 95 -18.37 0.48 32.67
N LYS A 96 -17.36 0.26 33.52
CA LYS A 96 -17.50 -0.72 34.61
C LYS A 96 -18.63 -0.26 35.53
N LYS A 97 -19.39 -1.20 36.12
CA LYS A 97 -20.53 -0.90 37.00
C LYS A 97 -20.11 0.09 38.11
N GLY A 98 -20.53 1.35 37.99
CA GLY A 98 -20.26 2.41 38.98
C GLY A 98 -19.30 3.51 38.50
N GLU A 99 -18.76 3.43 37.28
CA GLU A 99 -17.99 4.53 36.68
C GLU A 99 -18.94 5.48 35.95
N THR A 100 -19.10 6.69 36.48
CA THR A 100 -19.75 7.83 35.80
C THR A 100 -18.80 8.43 34.75
N LEU A 101 -19.35 9.03 33.69
CA LEU A 101 -18.58 9.75 32.67
C LEU A 101 -17.70 10.83 33.30
N ALA A 102 -18.18 11.48 34.35
CA ALA A 102 -17.42 12.47 35.13
C ALA A 102 -16.09 11.88 35.67
N ARG A 103 -16.15 10.75 36.37
CA ARG A 103 -14.96 10.06 36.89
C ARG A 103 -13.98 9.62 35.81
N ARG A 104 -14.48 9.24 34.63
CA ARG A 104 -13.62 8.87 33.49
C ARG A 104 -12.99 10.10 32.83
N ALA A 105 -13.72 11.21 32.76
CA ALA A 105 -13.19 12.49 32.31
C ALA A 105 -12.09 12.98 33.27
N GLU A 106 -12.29 12.85 34.58
CA GLU A 106 -11.28 13.13 35.60
C GLU A 106 -10.05 12.23 35.46
N GLU A 107 -10.22 10.93 35.22
CA GLU A 107 -9.09 10.01 35.00
C GLU A 107 -8.34 10.31 33.69
N ALA A 108 -9.08 10.68 32.63
CA ALA A 108 -8.49 11.10 31.36
C ALA A 108 -7.74 12.43 31.50
N GLN A 109 -8.31 13.38 32.25
CA GLN A 109 -7.68 14.64 32.58
C GLN A 109 -6.41 14.41 33.39
N ALA A 110 -6.45 13.60 34.44
CA ALA A 110 -5.26 13.27 35.25
C ALA A 110 -4.14 12.60 34.42
N LYS A 111 -4.51 11.74 33.46
CA LYS A 111 -3.53 11.15 32.53
C LYS A 111 -2.98 12.17 31.55
N LEU A 112 -3.80 13.09 31.06
CA LEU A 112 -3.38 14.14 30.15
C LEU A 112 -2.46 15.13 30.86
N ASP A 113 -2.81 15.57 32.07
CA ASP A 113 -2.01 16.44 32.92
C ASP A 113 -0.63 15.80 33.23
N ALA A 114 -0.59 14.49 33.50
CA ALA A 114 0.66 13.76 33.70
C ALA A 114 1.55 13.72 32.44
N VAL A 115 0.96 13.61 31.25
CA VAL A 115 1.70 13.64 29.97
C VAL A 115 2.19 15.05 29.65
N VAL A 116 1.41 16.07 30.01
CA VAL A 116 1.75 17.48 29.80
C VAL A 116 2.87 17.94 30.73
N GLU A 117 2.84 17.53 32.00
CA GLU A 117 3.94 17.79 32.94
C GLU A 117 5.23 17.06 32.55
N GLY A 118 5.13 15.94 31.81
CA GLY A 118 6.29 15.23 31.26
C GLY A 118 6.89 15.86 30.00
N ASN A 119 6.24 16.87 29.40
CA ASN A 119 6.67 17.47 28.14
C ASN A 119 6.53 19.01 28.15
N ASP A 120 7.66 19.69 28.35
CA ASP A 120 7.74 21.15 28.38
C ASP A 120 7.18 21.83 27.11
N GLY A 121 7.27 21.17 25.95
CA GLY A 121 6.72 21.68 24.69
C GLY A 121 5.20 21.69 24.67
N LEU A 122 4.56 20.63 25.19
CA LEU A 122 3.11 20.54 25.32
C LEU A 122 2.59 21.51 26.39
N LYS A 123 3.34 21.70 27.48
CA LYS A 123 3.00 22.68 28.52
C LYS A 123 2.95 24.11 27.97
N ARG A 124 3.99 24.53 27.24
CA ARG A 124 4.03 25.84 26.56
C ARG A 124 2.92 26.01 25.52
N PHE A 125 2.59 24.92 24.81
CA PHE A 125 1.50 24.91 23.85
C PHE A 125 0.13 25.08 24.53
N MET A 126 -0.11 24.38 25.65
CA MET A 126 -1.35 24.50 26.41
C MET A 126 -1.51 25.85 27.10
N GLU A 127 -0.42 26.47 27.57
CA GLU A 127 -0.44 27.85 28.09
C GLU A 127 -0.90 28.87 27.04
N HIS A 128 -0.65 28.59 25.76
CA HIS A 128 -1.06 29.43 24.63
C HIS A 128 -2.14 28.75 23.78
N TYR A 129 -2.93 27.84 24.36
CA TYR A 129 -3.89 27.02 23.62
C TYR A 129 -4.86 27.87 22.82
N ASP A 130 -5.40 28.94 23.41
CA ASP A 130 -6.36 29.82 22.75
C ASP A 130 -5.78 30.52 21.49
N GLN A 131 -4.46 30.75 21.47
CA GLN A 131 -3.78 31.35 20.32
C GLN A 131 -3.58 30.34 19.19
N TYR A 132 -3.40 29.06 19.55
CA TYR A 132 -3.16 27.97 18.62
C TYR A 132 -4.42 27.13 18.29
N ALA A 133 -5.54 27.38 18.97
CA ALA A 133 -6.80 26.66 18.80
C ALA A 133 -7.29 26.71 17.35
N GLN A 134 -7.13 27.86 16.69
CA GLN A 134 -7.44 28.06 15.27
C GLN A 134 -6.66 27.14 14.31
N PHE A 135 -5.47 26.69 14.70
CA PHE A 135 -4.67 25.74 13.91
C PHE A 135 -4.99 24.27 14.23
N LEU A 136 -5.60 24.01 15.39
CA LEU A 136 -6.04 22.68 15.81
C LEU A 136 -7.47 22.34 15.38
N SER A 137 -8.30 23.35 15.09
CA SER A 137 -9.57 23.15 14.39
C SER A 137 -9.36 23.43 12.90
N PRO A 138 -8.84 22.47 12.10
CA PRO A 138 -8.81 22.67 10.66
C PRO A 138 -10.26 22.85 10.21
N SER A 139 -10.58 24.01 9.62
CA SER A 139 -11.87 24.30 9.01
C SER A 139 -12.29 23.21 7.99
N PHE A 140 -11.31 22.47 7.47
CA PHE A 140 -11.47 21.27 6.65
C PHE A 140 -12.20 20.10 7.37
N ALA A 141 -12.02 19.91 8.68
CA ALA A 141 -12.66 18.81 9.41
C ALA A 141 -14.10 19.13 9.88
N LEU A 142 -14.39 20.41 10.16
CA LEU A 142 -15.75 20.87 10.48
C LEU A 142 -16.64 21.00 9.23
N SER A 143 -16.03 21.32 8.09
CA SER A 143 -16.68 21.32 6.78
C SER A 143 -16.49 19.96 6.11
N GLY A 144 -17.18 18.92 6.58
CA GLY A 144 -17.18 17.55 6.03
C GLY A 144 -17.65 17.42 4.56
N THR A 145 -17.65 18.52 3.81
CA THR A 145 -17.74 18.58 2.37
C THR A 145 -16.40 19.10 1.85
N ILE A 146 -15.74 18.32 0.98
CA ILE A 146 -14.85 18.88 -0.04
C ILE A 146 -15.54 20.16 -0.54
N PRO A 147 -14.92 21.35 -0.47
CA PRO A 147 -15.59 22.56 -0.91
C PRO A 147 -15.98 22.40 -2.39
N ILE A 148 -17.26 22.12 -2.62
CA ILE A 148 -17.91 22.12 -3.94
C ILE A 148 -18.00 23.55 -4.46
N ASN A 149 -17.93 24.54 -3.56
CA ASN A 149 -17.76 25.92 -3.94
C ASN A 149 -16.28 26.22 -4.16
N PRO A 150 -15.90 26.77 -5.34
CA PRO A 150 -14.56 27.30 -5.52
C PRO A 150 -14.28 28.30 -4.38
N PRO A 151 -13.03 28.41 -3.89
CA PRO A 151 -12.70 29.38 -2.87
C PRO A 151 -13.23 30.74 -3.32
N SER A 152 -14.02 31.41 -2.47
CA SER A 152 -14.61 32.68 -2.84
C SER A 152 -13.50 33.72 -2.97
N TYR A 153 -13.02 33.90 -4.20
CA TYR A 153 -11.95 34.84 -4.56
C TYR A 153 -12.37 36.31 -4.36
N GLU A 154 -13.65 36.57 -4.11
CA GLU A 154 -14.21 37.92 -3.89
C GLU A 154 -13.66 38.63 -2.65
N ASN A 155 -13.13 37.90 -1.67
CA ASN A 155 -12.62 38.46 -0.42
C ASN A 155 -11.09 38.58 -0.36
N MET A 156 -10.37 38.24 -1.44
CA MET A 156 -8.91 38.31 -1.46
C MET A 156 -8.46 39.73 -1.83
N SER A 157 -7.48 40.26 -1.12
CA SER A 157 -6.87 41.52 -1.57
C SER A 157 -6.16 41.29 -2.92
N PRO A 158 -6.08 42.30 -3.81
CA PRO A 158 -5.41 42.13 -5.11
C PRO A 158 -3.95 41.68 -4.97
N SER A 159 -3.29 42.06 -3.87
CA SER A 159 -1.94 41.58 -3.52
C SER A 159 -1.89 40.11 -3.10
N GLU A 160 -2.91 39.61 -2.40
CA GLU A 160 -3.01 38.18 -2.04
C GLU A 160 -3.30 37.33 -3.26
N LEU A 161 -4.13 37.83 -4.19
CA LEU A 161 -4.41 37.16 -5.46
C LEU A 161 -3.15 37.07 -6.32
N GLU A 162 -2.38 38.14 -6.43
CA GLU A 162 -1.10 38.13 -7.17
C GLU A 162 -0.09 37.17 -6.54
N ALA A 163 0.04 37.17 -5.20
CA ALA A 163 0.88 36.22 -4.48
C ALA A 163 0.44 34.78 -4.73
N PHE A 164 -0.87 34.49 -4.63
CA PHE A 164 -1.42 33.17 -4.90
C PHE A 164 -1.20 32.72 -6.35
N LEU A 165 -1.41 33.60 -7.33
CA LEU A 165 -1.13 33.29 -8.73
C LEU A 165 0.36 33.03 -8.97
N SER A 166 1.25 33.76 -8.29
CA SER A 166 2.70 33.53 -8.38
C SER A 166 3.12 32.18 -7.76
N GLU A 167 2.43 31.75 -6.69
CA GLU A 167 2.66 30.46 -6.03
C GLU A 167 2.11 29.30 -6.87
N MET A 168 0.96 29.48 -7.52
CA MET A 168 0.32 28.48 -8.38
C MET A 168 0.91 28.43 -9.80
N GLU A 169 1.60 29.47 -10.26
CA GLU A 169 2.23 29.52 -11.58
C GLU A 169 3.12 28.29 -11.89
N PRO A 170 4.05 27.86 -11.02
CA PRO A 170 4.86 26.67 -11.27
C PRO A 170 4.00 25.41 -11.39
N GLU A 171 2.93 25.27 -10.60
CA GLU A 171 2.01 24.12 -10.64
C GLU A 171 1.17 24.10 -11.92
N ILE A 172 0.68 25.27 -12.37
CA ILE A 172 -0.04 25.41 -13.63
C ILE A 172 0.88 25.06 -14.80
N ARG A 173 2.14 25.51 -14.76
CA ARG A 173 3.15 25.19 -15.78
C ARG A 173 3.52 23.70 -15.77
N SER A 174 3.60 23.04 -14.61
CA SER A 174 3.83 21.59 -14.57
C SER A 174 2.61 20.83 -15.08
N ALA A 175 1.40 21.22 -14.67
CA ALA A 175 0.17 20.59 -15.14
C ALA A 175 0.01 20.72 -16.66
N ASP A 176 0.36 21.86 -17.25
CA ASP A 176 0.35 22.03 -18.71
C ASP A 176 1.37 21.12 -19.42
N ARG A 177 2.57 20.91 -18.83
CA ARG A 177 3.53 19.92 -19.36
C ARG A 177 2.96 18.50 -19.30
N ASP A 178 2.38 18.14 -18.16
CA ASP A 178 1.78 16.81 -17.96
C ASP A 178 0.60 16.60 -18.91
N MET A 179 -0.24 17.60 -19.11
CA MET A 179 -1.36 17.54 -20.07
C MET A 179 -0.87 17.38 -21.50
N ARG A 180 0.21 18.06 -21.91
CA ARG A 180 0.84 17.84 -23.22
C ARG A 180 1.44 16.45 -23.34
N GLU A 181 2.05 15.93 -22.28
CA GLU A 181 2.56 14.56 -22.26
C GLU A 181 1.42 13.54 -22.42
N ILE A 182 0.32 13.72 -21.70
CA ILE A 182 -0.89 12.90 -21.82
C ILE A 182 -1.45 12.98 -23.25
N GLU A 183 -1.52 14.17 -23.86
CA GLU A 183 -1.97 14.32 -25.24
C GLU A 183 -1.04 13.60 -26.23
N ILE A 184 0.28 13.63 -26.01
CA ILE A 184 1.25 12.89 -26.80
C ILE A 184 1.05 11.37 -26.63
N LEU A 185 0.80 10.90 -25.41
CA LEU A 185 0.55 9.48 -25.12
C LEU A 185 -0.78 9.00 -25.70
N GLU A 186 -1.80 9.85 -25.72
CA GLU A 186 -3.07 9.60 -26.39
C GLU A 186 -2.90 9.52 -27.90
N LYS A 187 -2.16 10.46 -28.52
CA LYS A 187 -1.81 10.41 -29.95
C LYS A 187 -1.01 9.15 -30.31
N LYS A 188 -0.18 8.66 -29.40
CA LYS A 188 0.55 7.38 -29.54
C LYS A 188 -0.35 6.15 -29.34
N GLY A 189 -1.61 6.33 -28.96
CA GLY A 189 -2.56 5.27 -28.70
C GLY A 189 -2.18 4.41 -27.49
N VAL A 190 -1.56 5.01 -26.47
CA VAL A 190 -1.15 4.34 -25.23
C VAL A 190 -2.26 4.41 -24.16
N THR A 191 -3.26 5.27 -24.36
CA THR A 191 -4.43 5.35 -23.48
C THR A 191 -5.36 4.14 -23.67
N GLY A 192 -5.76 3.50 -22.56
CA GLY A 192 -6.58 2.28 -22.57
C GLY A 192 -5.77 0.98 -22.76
N ALA A 193 -6.25 0.07 -23.60
CA ALA A 193 -5.58 -1.21 -23.90
C ALA A 193 -4.51 -1.09 -25.01
N GLY A 194 -4.26 0.10 -25.56
CA GLY A 194 -3.31 0.33 -26.64
C GLY A 194 -3.35 -0.71 -27.76
N LYS A 195 -2.23 -1.39 -28.03
CA LYS A 195 -2.13 -2.48 -29.02
C LYS A 195 -2.42 -3.88 -28.47
N LEU A 196 -2.83 -4.02 -27.20
CA LEU A 196 -3.07 -5.32 -26.53
C LEU A 196 -4.08 -6.20 -27.28
N ALA A 197 -5.15 -5.60 -27.81
CA ALA A 197 -6.12 -6.34 -28.63
C ALA A 197 -5.49 -6.97 -29.88
N GLY A 198 -4.46 -6.34 -30.46
CA GLY A 198 -3.71 -6.89 -31.59
C GLY A 198 -2.80 -8.06 -31.21
N TYR A 199 -2.35 -8.12 -29.96
CA TYR A 199 -1.50 -9.22 -29.47
C TYR A 199 -2.30 -10.46 -29.06
N GLN A 200 -3.60 -10.33 -28.80
CA GLN A 200 -4.46 -11.48 -28.51
C GLN A 200 -4.52 -12.47 -29.69
N ALA A 201 -4.51 -11.96 -30.92
CA ALA A 201 -4.42 -12.79 -32.13
C ALA A 201 -3.08 -13.54 -32.26
N LEU A 202 -2.03 -13.09 -31.56
CA LEU A 202 -0.69 -13.67 -31.60
C LEU A 202 -0.48 -14.78 -30.55
N GLN A 203 -1.38 -14.86 -29.56
CA GLN A 203 -1.34 -15.87 -28.50
C GLN A 203 -1.22 -17.32 -29.00
N PRO A 204 -2.01 -17.80 -29.98
CA PRO A 204 -1.87 -19.19 -30.45
C PRO A 204 -0.52 -19.46 -31.11
N ARG A 205 0.09 -18.46 -31.75
CA ARG A 205 1.43 -18.57 -32.33
C ARG A 205 2.50 -18.64 -31.25
N LEU A 206 2.34 -17.87 -30.17
CA LEU A 206 3.23 -17.94 -29.01
C LEU A 206 3.13 -19.29 -28.32
N ASP A 207 1.93 -19.81 -28.11
CA ASP A 207 1.71 -21.11 -27.48
C ASP A 207 2.32 -22.25 -28.32
N ALA A 208 2.20 -22.17 -29.65
CA ALA A 208 2.86 -23.11 -30.56
C ALA A 208 4.39 -22.99 -30.48
N LEU A 209 4.93 -21.78 -30.41
CA LEU A 209 6.37 -21.55 -30.26
C LEU A 209 6.91 -22.09 -28.93
N ILE A 210 6.18 -21.87 -27.83
CA ILE A 210 6.57 -22.36 -26.50
C ILE A 210 6.62 -23.89 -26.51
N LYS A 211 5.60 -24.55 -27.08
CA LYS A 211 5.58 -26.01 -27.19
C LYS A 211 6.75 -26.55 -28.03
N ALA A 212 7.00 -25.94 -29.19
CA ALA A 212 8.13 -26.32 -30.04
C ALA A 212 9.47 -26.12 -29.30
N HIS A 213 9.61 -25.02 -28.56
CA HIS A 213 10.81 -24.76 -27.77
C HIS A 213 11.02 -25.78 -26.64
N GLU A 214 9.95 -26.18 -25.93
CA GLU A 214 10.04 -27.22 -24.91
C GLU A 214 10.45 -28.58 -25.48
N GLU A 215 9.98 -28.91 -26.68
CA GLU A 215 10.39 -30.12 -27.41
C GLU A 215 11.86 -30.04 -27.82
N ASP A 216 12.30 -28.90 -28.36
CA ASP A 216 13.69 -28.66 -28.76
C ASP A 216 14.65 -28.72 -27.56
N VAL A 217 14.26 -28.16 -26.41
CA VAL A 217 15.07 -28.21 -25.17
C VAL A 217 15.25 -29.66 -24.69
N LYS A 218 14.21 -30.49 -24.77
CA LYS A 218 14.32 -31.91 -24.42
C LYS A 218 15.25 -32.66 -25.38
N MET A 219 15.11 -32.42 -26.69
CA MET A 219 15.97 -33.03 -27.69
C MET A 219 17.43 -32.58 -27.53
N ALA A 220 17.67 -31.31 -27.26
CA ALA A 220 19.01 -30.78 -27.01
C ALA A 220 19.65 -31.45 -25.79
N HIS A 221 18.93 -31.56 -24.67
CA HIS A 221 19.43 -32.23 -23.48
C HIS A 221 19.78 -33.72 -23.74
N ASP A 222 18.95 -34.43 -24.50
CA ASP A 222 19.24 -35.83 -24.84
C ASP A 222 20.46 -35.97 -25.75
N LEU A 223 20.65 -35.04 -26.69
CA LEU A 223 21.84 -34.97 -27.54
C LEU A 223 23.09 -34.63 -26.72
N GLU A 224 23.02 -33.65 -25.83
CA GLU A 224 24.10 -33.30 -24.92
C GLU A 224 24.53 -34.50 -24.08
N ARG A 225 23.57 -35.24 -23.53
CA ARG A 225 23.84 -36.47 -22.77
C ARG A 225 24.53 -37.54 -23.62
N ARG A 226 24.13 -37.66 -24.89
CA ARG A 226 24.76 -38.61 -25.82
C ARG A 226 26.17 -38.19 -26.18
N VAL A 227 26.40 -36.90 -26.42
CA VAL A 227 27.73 -36.34 -26.72
C VAL A 227 28.64 -36.51 -25.51
N ALA A 228 28.17 -36.19 -24.30
CA ALA A 228 28.93 -36.39 -23.07
C ALA A 228 29.38 -37.85 -22.90
N LYS A 229 28.46 -38.81 -23.10
CA LYS A 229 28.80 -40.25 -23.07
C LYS A 229 29.81 -40.66 -24.15
N LEU A 230 29.72 -40.06 -25.34
CA LEU A 230 30.67 -40.33 -26.41
C LEU A 230 32.06 -39.79 -26.06
N MET A 231 32.12 -38.57 -25.51
CA MET A 231 33.37 -37.96 -25.06
C MET A 231 34.00 -38.73 -23.90
N GLU A 232 33.20 -39.21 -22.95
CA GLU A 232 33.67 -40.07 -21.85
C GLU A 232 34.27 -41.37 -22.37
N ARG A 233 33.59 -42.05 -23.30
CA ARG A 233 34.14 -43.26 -23.95
C ARG A 233 35.40 -42.94 -24.74
N TYR A 234 35.43 -41.83 -25.45
CA TYR A 234 36.62 -41.44 -26.20
C TYR A 234 37.81 -41.18 -25.26
N ALA A 235 37.60 -40.46 -24.17
CA ALA A 235 38.61 -40.24 -23.14
C ALA A 235 39.13 -41.57 -22.59
N SER A 236 38.24 -42.50 -22.20
CA SER A 236 38.67 -43.82 -21.72
C SER A 236 39.45 -44.65 -22.76
N HIS A 237 39.10 -44.54 -24.05
CA HIS A 237 39.87 -45.22 -25.11
C HIS A 237 41.23 -44.57 -25.31
N VAL A 238 41.34 -43.23 -25.22
CA VAL A 238 42.61 -42.52 -25.32
C VAL A 238 43.50 -42.85 -24.13
N ASP A 239 42.94 -42.94 -22.92
CA ASP A 239 43.69 -43.34 -21.72
C ASP A 239 44.22 -44.78 -21.87
N ALA A 240 43.36 -45.73 -22.27
CA ALA A 240 43.77 -47.12 -22.50
C ALA A 240 44.82 -47.26 -23.63
N LEU A 241 44.70 -46.47 -24.71
CA LEU A 241 45.71 -46.43 -25.77
C LEU A 241 47.03 -45.86 -25.23
N SER A 242 46.97 -44.82 -24.40
CA SER A 242 48.15 -44.20 -23.80
C SER A 242 48.87 -45.17 -22.87
N GLU A 243 48.13 -45.91 -22.04
CA GLU A 243 48.68 -47.00 -21.21
C GLU A 243 49.36 -48.07 -22.07
N LEU A 244 48.70 -48.54 -23.14
CA LEU A 244 49.28 -49.53 -24.05
C LEU A 244 50.54 -49.02 -24.76
N PHE A 245 50.60 -47.74 -25.12
CA PHE A 245 51.80 -47.13 -25.71
C PHE A 245 52.96 -47.07 -24.71
N VAL A 246 52.68 -46.80 -23.43
CA VAL A 246 53.69 -46.84 -22.36
C VAL A 246 54.21 -48.27 -22.18
N ASP A 247 53.31 -49.25 -22.05
CA ASP A 247 53.68 -50.67 -21.92
C ASP A 247 54.52 -51.15 -23.12
N TRP A 248 54.13 -50.75 -24.33
CA TRP A 248 54.92 -51.05 -25.53
C TRP A 248 56.30 -50.40 -25.50
N ASN A 249 56.39 -49.13 -25.11
CA ASN A 249 57.67 -48.45 -25.00
C ASN A 249 58.59 -49.12 -23.96
N ASP A 250 58.04 -49.55 -22.83
CA ASP A 250 58.80 -50.24 -21.79
C ASP A 250 59.29 -51.62 -22.25
N THR A 251 58.44 -52.40 -22.92
CA THR A 251 58.84 -53.71 -23.47
C THR A 251 59.89 -53.59 -24.58
N ILE A 252 59.79 -52.58 -25.45
CA ILE A 252 60.80 -52.29 -26.47
C ILE A 252 62.12 -51.88 -25.80
N THR A 253 62.07 -50.97 -24.82
CA THR A 253 63.25 -50.54 -24.07
C THR A 253 63.92 -51.72 -23.35
N GLU A 254 63.15 -52.61 -22.73
CA GLU A 254 63.70 -53.81 -22.09
C GLU A 254 64.34 -54.76 -23.12
N ALA A 255 63.71 -54.96 -24.27
CA ALA A 255 64.26 -55.76 -25.35
C ALA A 255 65.59 -55.16 -25.86
N GLU A 256 65.66 -53.84 -26.06
CA GLU A 256 66.89 -53.13 -26.43
C GLU A 256 68.00 -53.27 -25.37
N ILE A 257 67.67 -53.16 -24.08
CA ILE A 257 68.62 -53.38 -22.98
C ILE A 257 69.15 -54.82 -22.99
N ARG A 258 68.29 -55.81 -23.21
CA ARG A 258 68.70 -57.23 -23.29
C ARG A 258 69.59 -57.48 -24.51
N VAL A 259 69.25 -56.94 -25.67
CA VAL A 259 70.07 -57.05 -26.89
C VAL A 259 71.43 -56.40 -26.70
N THR A 260 71.48 -55.17 -26.19
CA THR A 260 72.76 -54.47 -25.94
C THR A 260 73.64 -55.21 -24.92
N LYS A 261 73.04 -55.85 -23.91
CA LYS A 261 73.78 -56.72 -22.97
C LYS A 261 74.37 -57.95 -23.68
N LEU A 262 73.57 -58.64 -24.48
CA LEU A 262 74.02 -59.81 -25.25
C LEU A 262 75.10 -59.44 -26.28
N GLU A 263 74.99 -58.27 -26.91
CA GLU A 263 76.02 -57.74 -27.81
C GLU A 263 77.32 -57.48 -27.07
N ARG A 264 77.29 -56.82 -25.90
CA ARG A 264 78.48 -56.61 -25.06
C ARG A 264 79.13 -57.92 -24.62
N GLU A 265 78.33 -58.88 -24.12
CA GLU A 265 78.84 -60.20 -23.75
C GLU A 265 79.47 -60.94 -24.93
N ARG A 266 78.88 -60.83 -26.13
CA ARG A 266 79.46 -61.39 -27.36
C ARG A 266 80.76 -60.70 -27.74
N GLU A 267 80.82 -59.37 -27.66
CA GLU A 267 82.04 -58.62 -27.90
C GLU A 267 83.17 -58.98 -26.92
N GLU A 268 82.84 -59.15 -25.63
CA GLU A 268 83.77 -59.60 -24.61
C GLU A 268 84.26 -61.03 -24.88
N LYS A 269 83.38 -61.96 -25.24
CA LYS A 269 83.76 -63.32 -25.64
C LYS A 269 84.70 -63.33 -26.84
N ARG A 270 84.44 -62.48 -27.85
CA ARG A 270 85.35 -62.29 -28.99
C ARG A 270 86.70 -61.70 -28.54
N ARG A 271 86.71 -60.71 -27.63
CA ARG A 271 87.96 -60.15 -27.08
C ARG A 271 88.78 -61.17 -26.30
N LEU A 272 88.11 -62.07 -25.59
CA LEU A 272 88.72 -63.14 -24.81
C LEU A 272 89.10 -64.37 -25.66
N GLY A 273 88.75 -64.40 -26.95
CA GLY A 273 89.12 -65.47 -27.88
C GLY A 273 88.34 -66.79 -27.68
N PHE A 274 87.14 -66.73 -27.09
CA PHE A 274 86.27 -67.90 -26.92
C PHE A 274 85.37 -68.17 -28.14
N GLU A 275 85.42 -67.33 -29.17
CA GLU A 275 84.89 -67.53 -30.53
C GLU A 275 85.99 -67.25 -31.56
#